data_AF-A0A8C6T261-F1
#
_entry.id   AF-A0A8C6T261-F1
#
_cell.length_a   1.000
_cell.length_b   1.000
_cell.length_c   1.000
_cell.angle_alpha   90.00
_cell.angle_beta   90.00
_cell.angle_gamma   90.00
#
_symmetry.space_group_name_H-M   'P 1'
#
loop_
_entity.id
_entity.type
_entity.pdbx_description
1 polymer ?
#
loop_
_entity_poly.entity_id
_entity_poly.type
_entity_poly.pdbx_seq_one_letter_code
_entity_poly.pdbx_strand_id
1 'polypeptide(L)'
;TCCPRRIEAVPLPPLAEPTSDTIVPSAAVEDVLPVISLKSPPEASLEPAPPVELAVGPTETPVEAPEPPSEQPNETPVVEEAHVVTVEPPAEPVPPEVVEERLRQKIKAELELTLEEEISKRRQALQKHLEEHRALAIAEAEAAAQAQVEQQVKQTLEAEKAAYMENLTQSIAKERMKTKDEKLMVQLYWMELKAHKLELREEEMKKRNALYKEHIAKLESKCSQFYKVTADSFQKGKEETHNRFARFNIQPVCGDLQSQILKCYQENPGKTLSCSAIASAYMQCVNKAKVDNMSSRA
;
A
#
# COMPACT_ATOMS: atom_id res chain seq x y z
N THR A 1 34.64 73.53 -38.94
CA THR A 1 34.03 72.20 -39.24
C THR A 1 34.74 71.17 -38.38
N CYS A 2 34.12 70.31 -37.58
CA CYS A 2 32.75 70.16 -37.09
C CYS A 2 32.81 69.14 -35.93
N CYS A 3 32.11 69.43 -34.83
CA CYS A 3 31.54 68.61 -33.74
C CYS A 3 32.13 67.25 -33.28
N PRO A 4 32.27 67.03 -31.95
CA PRO A 4 32.19 65.71 -31.34
C PRO A 4 30.72 65.23 -31.20
N ARG A 5 30.49 63.92 -31.37
CA ARG A 5 29.17 63.27 -31.30
C ARG A 5 28.56 63.38 -29.89
N ARG A 6 27.30 63.83 -29.89
CA ARG A 6 26.38 63.95 -28.75
C ARG A 6 25.94 62.56 -28.29
N ILE A 7 26.10 62.28 -27.00
CA ILE A 7 25.45 61.17 -26.29
C ILE A 7 24.04 61.65 -25.96
N GLU A 8 23.01 60.99 -26.49
CA GLU A 8 21.63 61.24 -26.08
C GLU A 8 21.36 60.59 -24.72
N ALA A 9 20.92 61.43 -23.78
CA ALA A 9 20.38 61.01 -22.50
C ALA A 9 18.91 60.61 -22.69
N VAL A 10 18.57 59.38 -22.28
CA VAL A 10 17.18 58.91 -22.20
C VAL A 10 16.52 59.59 -20.98
N PRO A 11 15.32 60.18 -21.09
CA PRO A 11 14.66 60.85 -19.98
C PRO A 11 14.14 59.85 -18.94
N LEU A 12 14.46 60.10 -17.67
CA LEU A 12 13.82 59.49 -16.51
C LEU A 12 12.34 59.92 -16.43
N PRO A 13 11.40 59.04 -16.06
CA PRO A 13 10.01 59.43 -15.80
C PRO A 13 9.90 60.23 -14.48
N PRO A 14 8.95 61.17 -14.38
CA PRO A 14 8.86 62.09 -13.24
C PRO A 14 8.39 61.39 -11.96
N LEU A 15 9.01 61.79 -10.84
CA LEU A 15 8.52 61.53 -9.48
C LEU A 15 7.12 62.13 -9.32
N ALA A 16 6.14 61.30 -8.94
CA ALA A 16 4.88 61.78 -8.38
C ALA A 16 5.08 62.10 -6.90
N GLU A 17 4.67 63.30 -6.50
CA GLU A 17 4.67 63.79 -5.12
C GLU A 17 3.54 63.13 -4.29
N PRO A 18 3.68 63.06 -2.96
CA PRO A 18 2.72 62.36 -2.11
C PRO A 18 1.56 63.29 -1.74
N THR A 19 0.36 62.99 -2.24
CA THR A 19 -0.88 63.56 -1.70
C THR A 19 -1.34 62.75 -0.50
N SER A 20 -1.36 63.41 0.65
CA SER A 20 -2.11 63.00 1.84
C SER A 20 -3.59 62.82 1.47
N ASP A 21 -4.19 61.67 1.82
CA ASP A 21 -5.54 61.66 2.39
C ASP A 21 -5.93 60.30 3.01
N THR A 22 -6.28 60.40 4.29
CA THR A 22 -7.44 59.81 4.98
C THR A 22 -7.73 58.31 4.84
N ILE A 23 -7.51 57.62 5.96
CA ILE A 23 -7.98 56.26 6.28
C ILE A 23 -9.49 56.29 6.58
N VAL A 24 -10.29 55.52 5.84
CA VAL A 24 -11.55 54.91 6.30
C VAL A 24 -11.68 53.51 5.67
N PRO A 25 -12.06 52.46 6.43
CA PRO A 25 -12.18 51.09 5.91
C PRO A 25 -13.52 50.89 5.21
N SER A 26 -13.51 50.30 4.00
CA SER A 26 -14.73 49.88 3.30
C SER A 26 -14.67 48.40 2.95
N ALA A 27 -15.78 47.75 3.28
CA ALA A 27 -16.09 46.35 3.10
C ALA A 27 -16.35 45.96 1.64
N ALA A 28 -16.40 44.64 1.46
CA ALA A 28 -17.05 43.87 0.40
C ALA A 28 -16.43 43.93 -1.00
N VAL A 29 -15.71 42.86 -1.34
CA VAL A 29 -15.83 42.21 -2.65
C VAL A 29 -15.88 40.70 -2.41
N GLU A 30 -17.07 40.14 -2.63
CA GLU A 30 -17.23 38.73 -2.96
C GLU A 30 -16.49 38.47 -4.27
N ASP A 31 -15.64 37.45 -4.31
CA ASP A 31 -15.21 36.86 -5.56
C ASP A 31 -15.40 35.35 -5.49
N VAL A 32 -16.14 34.87 -6.47
CA VAL A 32 -16.75 33.56 -6.57
C VAL A 32 -15.70 32.58 -7.09
N LEU A 33 -15.31 31.61 -6.27
CA LEU A 33 -14.52 30.46 -6.74
C LEU A 33 -15.47 29.35 -7.22
N PRO A 34 -15.26 28.75 -8.41
CA PRO A 34 -16.07 27.64 -8.88
C PRO A 34 -15.71 26.37 -8.11
N VAL A 35 -16.67 25.85 -7.34
CA VAL A 35 -16.59 24.51 -6.75
C VAL A 35 -16.73 23.49 -7.88
N ILE A 36 -15.61 22.91 -8.31
CA ILE A 36 -15.62 21.72 -9.15
C ILE A 36 -15.98 20.54 -8.25
N SER A 37 -17.26 20.19 -8.27
CA SER A 37 -17.83 19.02 -7.61
C SER A 37 -17.33 17.76 -8.31
N LEU A 38 -16.33 17.09 -7.74
CA LEU A 38 -15.93 15.75 -8.17
C LEU A 38 -16.96 14.75 -7.66
N LYS A 39 -17.90 14.40 -8.54
CA LYS A 39 -18.82 13.28 -8.40
C LYS A 39 -17.99 11.99 -8.28
N SER A 40 -18.08 11.32 -7.13
CA SER A 40 -17.51 9.99 -6.94
C SER A 40 -18.21 8.97 -7.85
N PRO A 41 -17.51 8.01 -8.46
CA PRO A 41 -18.14 6.92 -9.20
C PRO A 41 -18.86 5.97 -8.23
N PRO A 42 -20.03 5.41 -8.60
CA PRO A 42 -20.68 4.40 -7.79
C PRO A 42 -19.89 3.08 -7.86
N GLU A 43 -19.67 2.49 -6.69
CA GLU A 43 -19.32 1.08 -6.52
C GLU A 43 -20.34 0.21 -7.26
N ALA A 44 -19.92 -0.39 -8.38
CA ALA A 44 -20.62 -1.51 -8.97
C ALA A 44 -20.31 -2.76 -8.12
N SER A 45 -21.23 -3.06 -7.20
CA SER A 45 -21.33 -4.35 -6.56
C SER A 45 -21.63 -5.41 -7.63
N LEU A 46 -20.62 -6.21 -7.98
CA LEU A 46 -20.78 -7.46 -8.71
C LEU A 46 -20.70 -8.58 -7.69
N GLU A 47 -21.85 -8.96 -7.15
CA GLU A 47 -21.99 -10.26 -6.50
C GLU A 47 -21.83 -11.37 -7.55
N PRO A 48 -21.06 -12.43 -7.27
CA PRO A 48 -21.00 -13.60 -8.12
C PRO A 48 -22.25 -14.47 -7.90
N ALA A 49 -23.08 -14.58 -8.93
CA ALA A 49 -24.16 -15.56 -8.99
C ALA A 49 -23.61 -17.00 -8.90
N PRO A 50 -24.35 -17.94 -8.29
CA PRO A 50 -23.90 -19.32 -8.09
C PRO A 50 -23.84 -20.12 -9.40
N PRO A 51 -23.07 -21.23 -9.45
CA PRO A 51 -22.83 -21.97 -10.68
C PRO A 51 -24.09 -22.70 -11.17
N VAL A 52 -24.30 -22.61 -12.48
CA VAL A 52 -25.28 -23.40 -13.23
C VAL A 52 -24.73 -24.82 -13.35
N GLU A 53 -25.36 -25.79 -12.66
CA GLU A 53 -25.13 -27.22 -12.92
C GLU A 53 -25.75 -27.59 -14.27
N LEU A 54 -24.90 -27.86 -15.27
CA LEU A 54 -25.26 -28.68 -16.42
C LEU A 54 -24.69 -30.08 -16.17
N ALA A 55 -25.48 -30.94 -15.52
CA ALA A 55 -25.25 -32.37 -15.52
C ALA A 55 -26.24 -33.01 -16.50
N VAL A 56 -25.69 -33.37 -17.65
CA VAL A 56 -26.31 -34.22 -18.67
C VAL A 56 -26.56 -35.59 -18.04
N GLY A 57 -27.78 -36.10 -18.19
CA GLY A 57 -28.31 -37.21 -17.39
C GLY A 57 -27.74 -38.61 -17.69
N PRO A 58 -28.13 -39.61 -16.89
CA PRO A 58 -28.03 -41.01 -17.25
C PRO A 58 -29.37 -41.50 -17.81
N THR A 59 -29.38 -41.87 -19.09
CA THR A 59 -30.36 -42.79 -19.66
C THR A 59 -29.82 -44.21 -19.50
N GLU A 60 -30.75 -45.17 -19.42
CA GLU A 60 -30.59 -46.61 -19.68
C GLU A 60 -30.55 -47.54 -18.46
N THR A 61 -31.74 -47.93 -18.00
CA THR A 61 -32.12 -49.36 -17.96
C THR A 61 -32.83 -49.69 -19.29
N PRO A 62 -33.02 -50.96 -19.73
CA PRO A 62 -32.88 -52.25 -19.03
C PRO A 62 -32.13 -53.32 -19.88
N VAL A 63 -32.06 -54.57 -19.40
CA VAL A 63 -32.02 -55.87 -20.13
C VAL A 63 -31.24 -56.85 -19.23
N GLU A 64 -31.95 -57.65 -18.42
CA GLU A 64 -32.42 -59.01 -18.74
C GLU A 64 -31.33 -60.05 -18.46
N ALA A 65 -31.51 -60.75 -17.34
CA ALA A 65 -30.73 -61.92 -16.97
C ALA A 65 -31.15 -63.12 -17.85
N PRO A 66 -30.23 -63.96 -18.34
CA PRO A 66 -30.59 -65.25 -18.89
C PRO A 66 -30.44 -66.34 -17.83
N GLU A 67 -31.55 -67.04 -17.60
CA GLU A 67 -31.62 -68.37 -16.97
C GLU A 67 -30.91 -69.44 -17.82
N PRO A 68 -30.49 -70.57 -17.23
CA PRO A 68 -29.75 -71.62 -17.93
C PRO A 68 -30.69 -72.61 -18.63
N PRO A 69 -30.29 -73.20 -19.79
CA PRO A 69 -30.99 -74.35 -20.33
C PRO A 69 -30.31 -75.66 -19.90
N SER A 70 -31.10 -76.54 -19.27
CA SER A 70 -30.85 -77.98 -19.21
C SER A 70 -31.26 -78.60 -20.53
N GLU A 71 -30.35 -79.27 -21.22
CA GLU A 71 -30.65 -80.14 -22.35
C GLU A 71 -30.33 -81.60 -21.99
N GLN A 72 -31.37 -82.44 -21.96
CA GLN A 72 -31.26 -83.89 -22.15
C GLN A 72 -31.08 -84.18 -23.65
N PRO A 73 -30.16 -85.06 -24.04
CA PRO A 73 -30.13 -85.56 -25.41
C PRO A 73 -31.01 -86.81 -25.53
N ASN A 74 -31.94 -86.78 -26.47
CA ASN A 74 -32.58 -87.97 -27.02
C ASN A 74 -32.48 -87.86 -28.54
N GLU A 75 -31.70 -88.72 -29.19
CA GLU A 75 -31.89 -89.07 -30.59
C GLU A 75 -31.18 -90.40 -30.89
N THR A 76 -32.00 -91.42 -31.12
CA THR A 76 -31.67 -92.64 -31.86
C THR A 76 -31.42 -92.31 -33.34
N PRO A 77 -30.66 -93.15 -34.06
CA PRO A 77 -31.34 -93.99 -35.07
C PRO A 77 -30.80 -95.44 -35.17
N VAL A 78 -31.73 -96.42 -35.19
CA VAL A 78 -32.16 -97.25 -36.35
C VAL A 78 -31.05 -97.57 -37.39
N VAL A 79 -30.79 -98.78 -37.92
CA VAL A 79 -31.39 -100.15 -37.93
C VAL A 79 -30.42 -101.07 -38.74
N GLU A 80 -30.41 -102.37 -38.45
CA GLU A 80 -30.22 -103.61 -39.28
C GLU A 80 -29.22 -103.61 -40.49
N GLU A 81 -28.56 -104.70 -40.93
CA GLU A 81 -28.79 -106.14 -40.77
C GLU A 81 -27.60 -106.96 -41.35
N ALA A 82 -27.48 -108.19 -40.82
CA ALA A 82 -27.44 -109.45 -41.56
C ALA A 82 -26.13 -110.18 -41.93
N HIS A 83 -26.31 -111.51 -41.78
CA HIS A 83 -25.52 -112.68 -42.19
C HIS A 83 -24.28 -112.93 -41.33
N VAL A 84 -24.09 -114.13 -40.75
CA VAL A 84 -24.01 -115.41 -41.45
C VAL A 84 -24.31 -116.56 -40.48
N VAL A 85 -25.12 -117.55 -40.88
CA VAL A 85 -24.95 -118.94 -40.44
C VAL A 85 -25.23 -119.88 -41.60
N THR A 86 -24.24 -120.70 -41.95
CA THR A 86 -24.40 -121.93 -42.74
C THR A 86 -23.48 -122.99 -42.11
N VAL A 87 -23.90 -124.24 -42.26
CA VAL A 87 -23.79 -125.36 -41.32
C VAL A 87 -22.64 -126.34 -41.68
N GLU A 88 -21.93 -126.82 -40.64
CA GLU A 88 -21.28 -128.16 -40.44
C GLU A 88 -19.98 -128.59 -41.20
N PRO A 89 -19.27 -129.70 -40.79
CA PRO A 89 -18.66 -130.14 -39.50
C PRO A 89 -17.24 -130.81 -39.72
N PRO A 90 -16.70 -131.79 -38.94
CA PRO A 90 -16.35 -131.93 -37.49
C PRO A 90 -14.84 -132.34 -37.23
N ALA A 91 -14.51 -132.66 -35.95
CA ALA A 91 -13.34 -133.40 -35.36
C ALA A 91 -12.19 -132.54 -34.76
N GLU A 92 -11.50 -132.82 -33.64
CA GLU A 92 -11.38 -133.90 -32.63
C GLU A 92 -10.51 -133.35 -31.44
N PRO A 93 -10.37 -134.04 -30.27
CA PRO A 93 -9.90 -133.45 -29.00
C PRO A 93 -8.37 -133.52 -28.72
N VAL A 94 -7.85 -132.55 -27.93
CA VAL A 94 -6.41 -132.34 -27.61
C VAL A 94 -6.13 -132.54 -26.08
N PRO A 95 -4.95 -133.03 -25.64
CA PRO A 95 -4.66 -133.50 -24.26
C PRO A 95 -4.51 -132.41 -23.15
N PRO A 96 -4.66 -132.76 -21.86
CA PRO A 96 -4.82 -131.82 -20.73
C PRO A 96 -3.57 -131.06 -20.25
N GLU A 97 -2.35 -131.43 -20.66
CA GLU A 97 -1.09 -130.81 -20.18
C GLU A 97 -0.82 -129.42 -20.84
N VAL A 98 -1.31 -129.20 -22.06
CA VAL A 98 -1.21 -127.92 -22.80
C VAL A 98 -2.22 -126.88 -22.28
N VAL A 99 -3.28 -127.32 -21.58
CA VAL A 99 -4.34 -126.44 -21.07
C VAL A 99 -3.89 -125.70 -19.82
N GLU A 100 -3.11 -126.34 -18.94
CA GLU A 100 -2.61 -125.71 -17.70
C GLU A 100 -1.57 -124.62 -18.00
N GLU A 101 -0.67 -124.85 -18.96
CA GLU A 101 0.34 -123.87 -19.35
C GLU A 101 -0.27 -122.66 -20.08
N ARG A 102 -1.30 -122.89 -20.91
CA ARG A 102 -2.12 -121.82 -21.50
C ARG A 102 -2.83 -120.98 -20.42
N LEU A 103 -3.34 -121.61 -19.36
CA LEU A 103 -3.98 -120.90 -18.26
C LEU A 103 -2.98 -120.04 -17.47
N ARG A 104 -1.78 -120.55 -17.19
CA ARG A 104 -0.71 -119.79 -16.52
C ARG A 104 -0.25 -118.59 -17.35
N GLN A 105 -0.08 -118.77 -18.66
CA GLN A 105 0.26 -117.67 -19.58
C GLN A 105 -0.87 -116.64 -19.64
N LYS A 106 -2.13 -117.07 -19.61
CA LYS A 106 -3.31 -116.18 -19.57
C LYS A 106 -3.35 -115.35 -18.29
N ILE A 107 -3.18 -115.97 -17.12
CA ILE A 107 -3.15 -115.28 -15.83
C ILE A 107 -2.01 -114.26 -15.78
N LYS A 108 -0.81 -114.64 -16.27
CA LYS A 108 0.34 -113.75 -16.32
C LYS A 108 0.09 -112.55 -17.24
N ALA A 109 -0.45 -112.78 -18.44
CA ALA A 109 -0.74 -111.72 -19.41
C ALA A 109 -1.87 -110.78 -18.95
N GLU A 110 -2.92 -111.30 -18.31
CA GLU A 110 -3.99 -110.49 -17.71
C GLU A 110 -3.48 -109.65 -16.54
N LEU A 111 -2.61 -110.22 -15.69
CA LEU A 111 -1.96 -109.49 -14.60
C LEU A 111 -1.05 -108.37 -15.14
N GLU A 112 -0.25 -108.66 -16.16
CA GLU A 112 0.62 -107.68 -16.82
C GLU A 112 -0.19 -106.56 -17.49
N LEU A 113 -1.28 -106.89 -18.18
CA LEU A 113 -2.17 -105.90 -18.81
C LEU A 113 -2.88 -105.04 -17.76
N THR A 114 -3.40 -105.64 -16.69
CA THR A 114 -4.03 -104.92 -15.58
C THR A 114 -3.02 -103.99 -14.89
N LEU A 115 -1.78 -104.45 -14.69
CA LEU A 115 -0.71 -103.65 -14.10
C LEU A 115 -0.33 -102.47 -15.00
N GLU A 116 -0.21 -102.67 -16.32
CA GLU A 116 0.10 -101.60 -17.26
C GLU A 116 -1.03 -100.57 -17.35
N GLU A 117 -2.29 -101.03 -17.34
CA GLU A 117 -3.45 -100.14 -17.21
C GLU A 117 -3.42 -99.34 -15.90
N GLU A 118 -3.06 -99.96 -14.78
CA GLU A 118 -2.98 -99.27 -13.49
C GLU A 118 -1.82 -98.27 -13.47
N ILE A 119 -0.65 -98.62 -14.02
CA ILE A 119 0.51 -97.73 -14.16
C ILE A 119 0.16 -96.53 -15.06
N SER A 120 -0.48 -96.76 -16.21
CA SER A 120 -0.90 -95.69 -17.11
C SER A 120 -1.96 -94.78 -16.49
N LYS A 121 -2.97 -95.33 -15.81
CA LYS A 121 -3.97 -94.56 -15.03
C LYS A 121 -3.29 -93.72 -13.94
N ARG A 122 -2.37 -94.29 -13.17
CA ARG A 122 -1.61 -93.56 -12.13
C ARG A 122 -0.72 -92.47 -12.74
N ARG A 123 -0.08 -92.72 -13.88
CA ARG A 123 0.73 -91.73 -14.61
C ARG A 123 -0.12 -90.57 -15.11
N GLN A 124 -1.29 -90.84 -15.69
CA GLN A 124 -2.22 -89.81 -16.14
C GLN A 124 -2.75 -88.97 -14.97
N ALA A 125 -3.11 -89.60 -13.85
CA ALA A 125 -3.54 -88.90 -12.64
C ALA A 125 -2.42 -87.97 -12.11
N LEU A 126 -1.18 -88.46 -12.07
CA LEU A 126 -0.03 -87.65 -11.67
C LEU A 126 0.22 -86.50 -12.65
N GLN A 127 0.12 -86.74 -13.96
CA GLN A 127 0.30 -85.70 -14.97
C GLN A 127 -0.76 -84.61 -14.83
N LYS A 128 -2.03 -84.98 -14.68
CA LYS A 128 -3.13 -84.04 -14.45
C LYS A 128 -2.90 -83.19 -13.20
N HIS A 129 -2.47 -83.81 -12.10
CA HIS A 129 -2.18 -83.09 -10.85
C HIS A 129 -1.01 -82.09 -11.02
N LEU A 130 0.03 -82.44 -11.80
CA LEU A 130 1.12 -81.53 -12.12
C LEU A 130 0.67 -80.36 -13.00
N GLU A 131 -0.19 -80.63 -13.98
CA GLU A 131 -0.78 -79.59 -14.84
C GLU A 131 -1.66 -78.64 -14.03
N GLU A 132 -2.49 -79.16 -13.12
CA GLU A 132 -3.30 -78.36 -12.18
C GLU A 132 -2.41 -77.48 -11.28
N HIS A 133 -1.37 -78.03 -10.66
CA HIS A 133 -0.44 -77.24 -9.84
C HIS A 133 0.32 -76.18 -10.65
N ARG A 134 0.71 -76.49 -11.90
CA ARG A 134 1.35 -75.51 -12.79
C ARG A 134 0.39 -74.37 -13.15
N ALA A 135 -0.87 -74.68 -13.47
CA ALA A 135 -1.88 -73.67 -13.76
C ALA A 135 -2.13 -72.76 -12.55
N LEU A 136 -2.21 -73.32 -11.34
CA LEU A 136 -2.32 -72.53 -10.11
C LEU A 136 -1.11 -71.62 -9.88
N ALA A 137 0.10 -72.14 -10.05
CA ALA A 137 1.32 -71.34 -9.89
C ALA A 137 1.42 -70.20 -10.92
N ILE A 138 0.98 -70.43 -12.17
CA ILE A 138 0.93 -69.40 -13.20
C ILE A 138 -0.11 -68.33 -12.83
N ALA A 139 -1.31 -68.74 -12.44
CA ALA A 139 -2.37 -67.80 -12.05
C ALA A 139 -1.98 -66.95 -10.83
N GLU A 140 -1.31 -67.54 -9.84
CA GLU A 140 -0.79 -66.80 -8.68
C GLU A 140 0.31 -65.82 -9.09
N ALA A 141 1.23 -66.22 -9.97
CA ALA A 141 2.29 -65.35 -10.48
C ALA A 141 1.73 -64.18 -11.30
N GLU A 142 0.72 -64.43 -12.14
CA GLU A 142 0.04 -63.39 -12.92
C GLU A 142 -0.74 -62.42 -12.01
N ALA A 143 -1.47 -62.94 -11.02
CA ALA A 143 -2.17 -62.11 -10.04
C ALA A 143 -1.19 -61.25 -9.21
N ALA A 144 -0.06 -61.82 -8.78
CA ALA A 144 0.98 -61.08 -8.07
C ALA A 144 1.62 -60.00 -8.96
N ALA A 145 1.89 -60.31 -10.24
CA ALA A 145 2.41 -59.34 -11.19
C ALA A 145 1.41 -58.19 -11.45
N GLN A 146 0.11 -58.51 -11.63
CA GLN A 146 -0.94 -57.51 -11.80
C GLN A 146 -1.06 -56.61 -10.56
N ALA A 147 -1.09 -57.19 -9.36
CA ALA A 147 -1.14 -56.43 -8.12
C ALA A 147 0.07 -55.49 -7.95
N GLN A 148 1.27 -55.94 -8.34
CA GLN A 148 2.47 -55.10 -8.31
C GLN A 148 2.36 -53.93 -9.29
N VAL A 149 1.87 -54.17 -10.51
CA VAL A 149 1.67 -53.11 -11.51
C VAL A 149 0.63 -52.10 -11.03
N GLU A 150 -0.51 -52.55 -10.51
CA GLU A 150 -1.55 -51.68 -9.95
C GLU A 150 -1.01 -50.80 -8.82
N GLN A 151 -0.23 -51.39 -7.91
CA GLN A 151 0.40 -50.65 -6.82
C GLN A 151 1.39 -49.60 -7.34
N GLN A 152 2.25 -49.94 -8.30
CA GLN A 152 3.22 -49.00 -8.87
C GLN A 152 2.54 -47.86 -9.64
N VAL A 153 1.49 -48.16 -10.41
CA VAL A 153 0.70 -47.16 -11.12
C VAL A 153 0.05 -46.21 -10.12
N LYS A 154 -0.56 -46.74 -9.05
CA LYS A 154 -1.18 -45.92 -8.00
C LYS A 154 -0.16 -45.01 -7.32
N GLN A 155 0.98 -45.55 -6.90
CA GLN A 155 2.06 -44.77 -6.25
C GLN A 155 2.60 -43.68 -7.16
N THR A 156 2.84 -44.00 -8.44
CA THR A 156 3.35 -43.03 -9.42
C THR A 156 2.34 -41.91 -9.67
N LEU A 157 1.07 -42.27 -9.87
CA LEU A 157 0.01 -41.29 -10.09
C LEU A 157 -0.17 -40.36 -8.88
N GLU A 158 -0.12 -40.90 -7.67
CA GLU A 158 -0.18 -40.10 -6.44
C GLU A 158 1.03 -39.16 -6.31
N ALA A 159 2.24 -39.65 -6.60
CA ALA A 159 3.46 -38.85 -6.58
C ALA A 159 3.44 -37.73 -7.64
N GLU A 160 2.99 -38.03 -8.87
CA GLU A 160 2.86 -37.05 -9.94
C GLU A 160 1.83 -35.97 -9.61
N LYS A 161 0.68 -36.36 -9.05
CA LYS A 161 -0.34 -35.40 -8.57
C LYS A 161 0.22 -34.50 -7.49
N ALA A 162 0.95 -35.05 -6.51
CA ALA A 162 1.58 -34.28 -5.45
C ALA A 162 2.61 -33.28 -6.01
N ALA A 163 3.50 -33.74 -6.90
CA ALA A 163 4.51 -32.90 -7.55
C ALA A 163 3.87 -31.79 -8.40
N TYR A 164 2.80 -32.10 -9.13
CA TYR A 164 2.06 -31.11 -9.91
C TYR A 164 1.42 -30.04 -9.01
N MET A 165 0.75 -30.45 -7.92
CA MET A 165 0.16 -29.50 -6.97
C MET A 165 1.21 -28.63 -6.29
N GLU A 166 2.36 -29.20 -5.92
CA GLU A 166 3.47 -28.44 -5.34
C GLU A 166 4.04 -27.41 -6.34
N ASN A 167 4.27 -27.81 -7.59
CA ASN A 167 4.74 -26.90 -8.62
C ASN A 167 3.72 -25.77 -8.90
N LEU A 168 2.44 -26.11 -8.99
CA LEU A 168 1.37 -25.13 -9.16
C LEU A 168 1.32 -24.13 -7.99
N THR A 169 1.33 -24.62 -6.76
CA THR A 169 1.31 -23.75 -5.56
C THR A 169 2.56 -22.89 -5.46
N GLN A 170 3.74 -23.43 -5.81
CA GLN A 170 4.99 -22.68 -5.85
C GLN A 170 4.96 -21.59 -6.93
N SER A 171 4.44 -21.90 -8.12
CA SER A 171 4.31 -20.94 -9.22
C SER A 171 3.34 -19.81 -8.87
N ILE A 172 2.20 -20.13 -8.26
CA ILE A 172 1.24 -19.13 -7.75
C ILE A 172 1.89 -18.25 -6.68
N ALA A 173 2.66 -18.84 -5.75
CA ALA A 173 3.34 -18.09 -4.69
C ALA A 173 4.39 -17.14 -5.27
N LYS A 174 5.19 -17.59 -6.24
CA LYS A 174 6.18 -16.77 -6.95
C LYS A 174 5.54 -15.58 -7.66
N GLU A 175 4.47 -15.82 -8.40
CA GLU A 175 3.76 -14.74 -9.11
C GLU A 175 3.17 -13.72 -8.14
N ARG A 176 2.57 -14.18 -7.04
CA ARG A 176 2.04 -13.28 -5.98
C ARG A 176 3.13 -12.42 -5.35
N MET A 177 4.33 -12.95 -5.15
CA MET A 177 5.46 -12.15 -4.64
C MET A 177 5.90 -11.12 -5.66
N LYS A 178 6.05 -11.52 -6.93
CA LYS A 178 6.40 -10.60 -8.02
C LYS A 178 5.41 -9.44 -8.15
N THR A 179 4.10 -9.70 -8.13
CA THR A 179 3.09 -8.64 -8.19
C THR A 179 3.17 -7.68 -6.99
N LYS A 180 3.45 -8.20 -5.78
CA LYS A 180 3.64 -7.37 -4.59
C LYS A 180 4.89 -6.50 -4.69
N ASP A 181 5.98 -7.07 -5.18
CA ASP A 181 7.25 -6.35 -5.37
C ASP A 181 7.11 -5.24 -6.43
N GLU A 182 6.45 -5.51 -7.55
CA GLU A 182 6.14 -4.50 -8.56
C GLU A 182 5.27 -3.37 -7.99
N LYS A 183 4.23 -3.72 -7.22
CA LYS A 183 3.37 -2.73 -6.55
C LYS A 183 4.14 -1.89 -5.53
N LEU A 184 5.09 -2.50 -4.81
CA LEU A 184 5.94 -1.77 -3.85
C LEU A 184 6.91 -0.84 -4.58
N MET A 185 7.52 -1.31 -5.68
CA MET A 185 8.42 -0.52 -6.51
C MET A 185 7.71 0.73 -7.04
N VAL A 186 6.50 0.58 -7.61
CA VAL A 186 5.71 1.71 -8.10
C VAL A 186 5.37 2.71 -6.99
N GLN A 187 5.02 2.22 -5.79
CA GLN A 187 4.76 3.09 -4.64
C GLN A 187 6.00 3.86 -4.19
N LEU A 188 7.15 3.20 -4.11
CA LEU A 188 8.41 3.84 -3.74
C LEU A 188 8.81 4.91 -4.75
N TYR A 189 8.72 4.60 -6.04
CA TYR A 189 9.00 5.56 -7.11
C TYR A 189 8.08 6.79 -7.03
N TRP A 190 6.78 6.58 -6.80
CA TRP A 190 5.84 7.70 -6.67
C TRP A 190 6.13 8.56 -5.43
N MET A 191 6.50 7.92 -4.32
CA MET A 191 6.87 8.60 -3.08
C MET A 191 8.14 9.45 -3.26
N GLU A 192 9.15 8.92 -3.95
CA GLU A 192 10.39 9.64 -4.28
C GLU A 192 10.12 10.85 -5.18
N LEU A 193 9.32 10.67 -6.25
CA LEU A 193 8.92 11.76 -7.13
C LEU A 193 8.18 12.88 -6.37
N LYS A 194 7.32 12.49 -5.43
CA LYS A 194 6.57 13.43 -4.60
C LYS A 194 7.47 14.15 -3.61
N ALA A 195 8.42 13.44 -2.99
CA ALA A 195 9.42 14.04 -2.09
C ALA A 195 10.25 15.10 -2.83
N HIS A 196 10.79 14.76 -4.00
CA HIS A 196 11.55 15.71 -4.82
C HIS A 196 10.70 16.94 -5.23
N LYS A 197 9.43 16.74 -5.58
CA LYS A 197 8.51 17.86 -5.87
C LYS A 197 8.28 18.76 -4.65
N LEU A 198 8.18 18.17 -3.45
CA LEU A 198 8.03 18.93 -2.21
C LEU A 198 9.30 19.72 -1.88
N GLU A 199 10.48 19.14 -2.04
CA GLU A 199 11.76 19.81 -1.84
C GLU A 199 11.89 21.05 -2.74
N LEU A 200 11.59 20.93 -4.04
CA LEU A 200 11.59 22.07 -4.96
C LEU A 200 10.64 23.19 -4.53
N ARG A 201 9.45 22.83 -4.02
CA ARG A 201 8.48 23.81 -3.50
C ARG A 201 8.95 24.44 -2.20
N GLU A 202 9.60 23.67 -1.33
CA GLU A 202 10.16 24.17 -0.07
C GLU A 202 11.29 25.16 -0.33
N GLU A 203 12.18 24.89 -1.29
CA GLU A 203 13.22 25.83 -1.71
C GLU A 203 12.64 27.14 -2.25
N GLU A 204 11.59 27.06 -3.07
CA GLU A 204 10.91 28.23 -3.60
C GLU A 204 10.25 29.07 -2.49
N MET A 205 9.59 28.41 -1.54
CA MET A 205 9.00 29.05 -0.36
C MET A 205 10.09 29.69 0.52
N LYS A 206 11.22 29.01 0.70
CA LYS A 206 12.37 29.51 1.46
C LYS A 206 12.97 30.76 0.83
N LYS A 207 13.08 30.81 -0.51
CA LYS A 207 13.52 32.01 -1.24
C LYS A 207 12.58 33.19 -0.99
N ARG A 208 11.26 32.99 -1.10
CA ARG A 208 10.27 34.05 -0.79
C ARG A 208 10.37 34.52 0.66
N ASN A 209 10.47 33.60 1.61
CA ASN A 209 10.60 33.92 3.02
C ASN A 209 11.87 34.75 3.31
N ALA A 210 13.00 34.42 2.66
CA ALA A 210 14.23 35.18 2.79
C ALA A 210 14.05 36.64 2.31
N LEU A 211 13.41 36.84 1.15
CA LEU A 211 13.11 38.18 0.64
C LEU A 211 12.20 38.96 1.60
N TYR A 212 11.12 38.35 2.09
CA TYR A 212 10.23 39.00 3.05
C TYR A 212 10.93 39.39 4.35
N LYS A 213 11.79 38.51 4.88
CA LYS A 213 12.61 38.83 6.06
C LYS A 213 13.57 39.98 5.80
N GLU A 214 14.19 40.05 4.62
CA GLU A 214 15.04 41.18 4.23
C GLU A 214 14.25 42.50 4.19
N HIS A 215 13.05 42.48 3.61
CA HIS A 215 12.18 43.66 3.57
C HIS A 215 11.79 44.14 4.98
N ILE A 216 11.44 43.21 5.87
CA ILE A 216 11.11 43.51 7.27
C ILE A 216 12.34 44.11 7.97
N ALA A 217 13.51 43.48 7.88
CA ALA A 217 14.74 43.96 8.51
C ALA A 217 15.14 45.36 8.00
N LYS A 218 14.95 45.62 6.69
CA LYS A 218 15.20 46.94 6.11
C LYS A 218 14.23 48.00 6.65
N LEU A 219 12.96 47.64 6.81
CA LEU A 219 11.96 48.55 7.38
C LEU A 219 12.24 48.83 8.86
N GLU A 220 12.55 47.79 9.65
CA GLU A 220 12.94 47.90 11.06
C GLU A 220 14.19 48.77 11.24
N SER A 221 15.21 48.57 10.38
CA SER A 221 16.43 49.38 10.39
C SER A 221 16.13 50.86 10.13
N LYS A 222 15.32 51.17 9.11
CA LYS A 222 14.87 52.54 8.85
C LYS A 222 14.09 53.12 10.02
N CYS A 223 13.14 52.35 10.56
CA CYS A 223 12.31 52.77 11.68
C CYS A 223 13.17 53.10 12.92
N SER A 224 14.15 52.24 13.24
CA SER A 224 15.13 52.49 14.29
C SER A 224 15.95 53.75 14.05
N GLN A 225 16.43 53.98 12.83
CA GLN A 225 17.15 55.21 12.47
C GLN A 225 16.28 56.45 12.63
N PHE A 226 15.04 56.40 12.13
CA PHE A 226 14.08 57.50 12.29
C PHE A 226 13.82 57.81 13.77
N TYR A 227 13.62 56.80 14.62
CA TYR A 227 13.44 57.02 16.05
C TYR A 227 14.68 57.62 16.72
N LYS A 228 15.88 57.16 16.38
CA LYS A 228 17.14 57.74 16.90
C LYS A 228 17.27 59.21 16.53
N VAL A 229 17.15 59.54 15.24
CA VAL A 229 17.25 60.93 14.76
C VAL A 229 16.17 61.80 15.39
N THR A 230 14.96 61.28 15.57
CA THR A 230 13.85 62.01 16.21
C THR A 230 14.16 62.28 17.69
N ALA A 231 14.65 61.28 18.42
CA ALA A 231 15.03 61.42 19.83
C ALA A 231 16.18 62.43 20.00
N ASP A 232 17.22 62.34 19.16
CA ASP A 232 18.37 63.23 19.19
C ASP A 232 17.97 64.68 18.85
N SER A 233 17.12 64.86 17.82
CA SER A 233 16.59 66.17 17.44
C SER A 233 15.72 66.78 18.54
N PHE A 234 14.86 65.98 19.17
CA PHE A 234 14.05 66.44 20.30
C PHE A 234 14.92 66.85 21.49
N GLN A 235 15.92 66.03 21.85
CA GLN A 235 16.84 66.34 22.92
C GLN A 235 17.63 67.62 22.63
N LYS A 236 18.14 67.77 21.40
CA LYS A 236 18.84 68.98 20.97
C LYS A 236 17.93 70.22 21.03
N GLY A 237 16.69 70.13 20.53
CA GLY A 237 15.72 71.22 20.59
C GLY A 237 15.38 71.62 22.03
N LYS A 238 15.25 70.62 22.93
CA LYS A 238 15.08 70.84 24.37
C LYS A 238 16.27 71.58 24.96
N GLU A 239 17.50 71.15 24.68
CA GLU A 239 18.73 71.78 25.19
C GLU A 239 18.93 73.18 24.63
N GLU A 240 18.69 73.40 23.33
CA GLU A 240 18.79 74.71 22.70
C GLU A 240 17.78 75.70 23.30
N THR A 241 16.53 75.26 23.48
CA THR A 241 15.48 76.04 24.15
C THR A 241 15.89 76.35 25.58
N HIS A 242 16.32 75.33 26.33
CA HIS A 242 16.78 75.51 27.70
C HIS A 242 17.93 76.51 27.77
N ASN A 243 18.97 76.38 26.94
CA ASN A 243 20.12 77.30 26.91
C ASN A 243 19.74 78.73 26.53
N ARG A 244 18.77 78.89 25.61
CA ARG A 244 18.28 80.21 25.21
C ARG A 244 17.55 80.89 26.37
N PHE A 245 16.70 80.17 27.10
CA PHE A 245 15.89 80.74 28.18
C PHE A 245 16.55 80.71 29.56
N ALA A 246 17.49 79.80 29.82
CA ALA A 246 18.24 79.74 31.08
C ALA A 246 19.13 80.97 31.28
N ARG A 247 19.60 81.61 30.20
CA ARG A 247 20.32 82.89 30.25
C ARG A 247 19.42 84.05 30.66
N PHE A 248 18.11 83.95 30.42
CA PHE A 248 17.12 84.93 30.85
C PHE A 248 16.54 84.52 32.19
N ASN A 249 17.36 84.50 33.24
CA ASN A 249 16.82 84.61 34.59
C ASN A 249 16.33 86.06 34.77
N ILE A 250 15.11 86.33 34.29
CA ILE A 250 14.47 87.63 34.43
C ILE A 250 14.05 87.76 35.89
N GLN A 251 14.99 88.16 36.73
CA GLN A 251 14.69 88.59 38.08
C GLN A 251 13.96 89.94 37.95
N PRO A 252 12.69 90.05 38.39
CA PRO A 252 11.95 91.30 38.29
C PRO A 252 12.71 92.39 39.05
N VAL A 253 13.03 93.49 38.35
CA VAL A 253 13.71 94.63 38.98
C VAL A 253 12.79 95.20 40.05
N CYS A 254 13.30 95.32 41.27
CA CYS A 254 12.55 95.69 42.47
C CYS A 254 11.49 94.67 42.93
N GLY A 255 11.53 93.41 42.46
CA GLY A 255 10.56 92.36 42.82
C GLY A 255 10.43 92.13 44.33
N ASP A 256 11.55 92.12 45.06
CA ASP A 256 11.53 91.93 46.52
C ASP A 256 10.85 93.11 47.25
N LEU A 257 11.13 94.34 46.81
CA LEU A 257 10.47 95.56 47.32
C LEU A 257 8.98 95.59 46.96
N GLN A 258 8.63 95.11 45.75
CA GLN A 258 7.25 94.96 45.30
C GLN A 258 6.48 93.97 46.19
N SER A 259 7.09 92.82 46.52
CA SER A 259 6.48 91.86 47.44
C SER A 259 6.34 92.42 48.85
N GLN A 260 7.34 93.16 49.36
CA GLN A 260 7.31 93.78 50.69
C GLN A 260 6.24 94.87 50.81
N ILE A 261 6.05 95.71 49.79
CA ILE A 261 5.00 96.75 49.85
C ILE A 261 3.60 96.14 49.76
N LEU A 262 3.40 95.16 48.89
CA LEU A 262 2.11 94.45 48.80
C LEU A 262 1.77 93.76 50.13
N LYS A 263 2.76 93.15 50.77
CA LYS A 263 2.62 92.56 52.11
C LYS A 263 2.27 93.62 53.17
N CYS A 264 2.96 94.75 53.20
CA CYS A 264 2.69 95.82 54.18
C CYS A 264 1.27 96.39 54.08
N TYR A 265 0.75 96.60 52.85
CA TYR A 265 -0.61 97.09 52.65
C TYR A 265 -1.69 96.06 53.04
N GLN A 266 -1.42 94.76 52.85
CA GLN A 266 -2.31 93.70 53.34
C GLN A 266 -2.35 93.66 54.86
N GLU A 267 -1.22 93.86 55.52
CA GLU A 267 -1.11 93.84 56.99
C GLU A 267 -1.63 95.14 57.65
N ASN A 268 -1.73 96.24 56.91
CA ASN A 268 -2.14 97.56 57.41
C ASN A 268 -3.28 98.21 56.59
N PRO A 269 -4.48 97.59 56.57
CA PRO A 269 -5.62 98.12 55.80
C PRO A 269 -6.04 99.50 56.31
N GLY A 270 -6.22 100.44 55.39
CA GLY A 270 -6.60 101.83 55.70
C GLY A 270 -5.50 102.70 56.32
N LYS A 271 -4.32 102.14 56.64
CA LYS A 271 -3.16 102.85 57.21
C LYS A 271 -1.99 102.89 56.23
N THR A 272 -2.25 103.28 54.99
CA THR A 272 -1.26 103.26 53.90
C THR A 272 0.00 104.08 54.18
N LEU A 273 -0.08 105.08 55.06
CA LEU A 273 1.05 105.92 55.47
C LEU A 273 2.11 105.16 56.30
N SER A 274 1.78 104.05 56.98
CA SER A 274 2.79 103.24 57.69
C SER A 274 3.72 102.50 56.74
N CYS A 275 3.27 102.22 55.51
CA CYS A 275 4.05 101.60 54.45
C CYS A 275 4.82 102.62 53.58
N SER A 276 4.77 103.91 53.94
CA SER A 276 5.35 105.00 53.15
C SER A 276 6.86 104.85 52.93
N ALA A 277 7.60 104.31 53.90
CA ALA A 277 9.04 104.06 53.79
C ALA A 277 9.38 102.96 52.75
N ILE A 278 8.58 101.90 52.69
CA ILE A 278 8.77 100.81 51.70
C ILE A 278 8.31 101.30 50.32
N ALA A 279 7.26 102.12 50.27
CA ALA A 279 6.75 102.72 49.04
C ALA A 279 7.74 103.68 48.39
N SER A 280 8.39 104.52 49.20
CA SER A 280 9.43 105.42 48.71
C SER A 280 10.65 104.63 48.22
N ALA A 281 11.07 103.57 48.92
CA ALA A 281 12.16 102.70 48.49
C ALA A 281 11.85 101.95 47.17
N TYR A 282 10.64 101.43 47.01
CA TYR A 282 10.19 100.81 45.75
C TYR A 282 10.20 101.82 44.60
N MET A 283 9.64 103.01 44.82
CA MET A 283 9.60 104.07 43.80
C MET A 283 11.00 104.53 43.40
N GLN A 284 11.92 104.67 44.35
CA GLN A 284 13.32 104.99 44.07
C GLN A 284 14.00 103.90 43.25
N CYS A 285 13.78 102.63 43.60
CA CYS A 285 14.30 101.50 42.84
C CYS A 285 13.78 101.50 41.38
N VAL A 286 12.48 101.72 41.16
CA VAL A 286 11.88 101.80 39.82
C VAL A 286 12.43 102.98 39.03
N ASN A 287 12.56 104.15 39.67
CA ASN A 287 13.08 105.34 39.00
C ASN A 287 14.55 105.17 38.62
N LYS A 288 15.37 104.59 39.50
CA LYS A 288 16.77 104.27 39.22
C LYS A 288 16.88 103.27 38.07
N ALA A 289 16.11 102.18 38.10
CA ALA A 289 16.08 101.19 37.05
C ALA A 289 15.65 101.78 35.68
N LYS A 290 14.68 102.72 35.69
CA LYS A 290 14.28 103.45 34.48
C LYS A 290 15.43 104.27 33.89
N VAL A 291 16.17 104.98 34.74
CA VAL A 291 17.33 105.79 34.31
C VAL A 291 18.46 104.89 33.81
N ASP A 292 18.79 103.83 34.53
CA ASP A 292 19.86 102.88 34.16
C ASP A 292 19.54 102.14 32.84
N ASN A 293 18.28 101.81 32.58
CA ASN A 293 17.83 101.23 31.31
C ASN A 293 17.91 102.23 30.13
N MET A 294 17.60 103.51 30.38
CA MET A 294 17.77 104.56 29.36
C MET A 294 19.24 104.84 29.06
N SER A 295 20.13 104.74 30.05
CA SER A 295 21.56 104.98 29.89
C SER A 295 22.34 103.81 29.27
N SER A 296 21.82 102.57 29.33
CA SER A 296 22.49 101.36 28.79
C SER A 296 22.12 101.05 27.33
N ARG A 297 21.22 101.83 26.73
CA ARG A 297 20.72 101.68 25.35
C ARG A 297 21.29 102.72 24.36
N ALA A 298 22.12 103.65 24.84
CA ALA A 298 22.84 104.67 24.08
C ALA A 298 24.30 104.24 23.92
#